data_AF-A0A925W8B8-F1
#
_entry.id   AF-A0A925W8B8-F1
#
_cell.length_a   1.000
_cell.length_b   1.000
_cell.length_c   1.000
_cell.angle_alpha   90.00
_cell.angle_beta   90.00
_cell.angle_gamma   90.00
#
_symmetry.space_group_name_H-M   'P 1'
#
loop_
_entity.id
_entity.type
_entity.pdbx_description
1 polymer ?
#
loop_
_entity_poly.entity_id
_entity_poly.type
_entity_poly.pdbx_seq_one_letter_code
_entity_poly.pdbx_strand_id
1 'polypeptide(L)' 'LHPGPMVRGMEIAPAVADGPRSAVLAQVSNGVHVRMAVLYHLLAGAPE' A
#
# COMPACT_ATOMS: atom_id res chain seq x y z
N LEU A 1 -6.46 -5.90 0.49
CA LEU A 1 -5.74 -4.69 0.02
C LEU A 1 -6.74 -3.55 0.01
N HIS A 2 -6.34 -2.34 0.37
CA HIS A 2 -7.19 -1.15 0.28
C HIS A 2 -6.31 0.10 0.48
N PRO A 3 -6.24 1.04 -0.47
CA PRO A 3 -5.30 2.16 -0.40
C PRO A 3 -5.65 3.21 0.67
N GLY A 4 -6.92 3.27 1.10
CA GLY A 4 -7.39 4.17 2.15
C GLY A 4 -7.65 5.60 1.63
N PRO A 5 -8.37 6.44 2.40
CA PRO A 5 -9.12 6.09 3.63
C PRO A 5 -10.23 5.07 3.33
N MET A 6 -10.68 4.34 4.36
CA MET A 6 -11.75 3.34 4.22
C MET A 6 -12.87 3.60 5.23
N VAL A 7 -14.12 3.49 4.79
CA VAL A 7 -15.29 3.63 5.66
C VAL A 7 -15.71 2.25 6.19
N ARG A 8 -15.34 1.97 7.43
CA ARG A 8 -15.70 0.72 8.12
C ARG A 8 -17.20 0.63 8.35
N GLY A 9 -17.76 -0.56 8.13
CA GLY A 9 -19.19 -0.82 8.25
C GLY A 9 -20.03 -0.37 7.04
N MET A 10 -19.42 0.27 6.04
CA MET A 10 -20.06 0.64 4.78
C MET A 10 -19.30 0.03 3.59
N GLU A 11 -18.02 0.41 3.42
CA GLU A 11 -17.17 -0.09 2.32
C GLU A 11 -16.53 -1.44 2.67
N ILE A 12 -16.24 -1.67 3.95
CA ILE A 12 -15.57 -2.88 4.42
C ILE A 12 -16.05 -3.28 5.81
N ALA A 13 -16.28 -4.58 6.00
CA ALA A 13 -16.59 -5.13 7.31
C ALA A 13 -15.38 -4.99 8.25
N PRO A 14 -15.55 -4.56 9.52
CA PRO A 14 -14.44 -4.41 10.46
C PRO A 14 -13.60 -5.69 10.62
N ALA A 15 -14.25 -6.85 10.70
CA ALA A 15 -13.58 -8.15 10.80
C ALA A 15 -12.71 -8.51 9.58
N VAL A 16 -12.98 -7.93 8.40
CA VAL A 16 -12.14 -8.09 7.20
C VAL A 16 -10.99 -7.08 7.22
N ALA A 17 -11.27 -5.83 7.60
CA ALA A 17 -10.26 -4.77 7.67
C ALA A 17 -9.12 -5.11 8.65
N ASP A 18 -9.45 -5.73 9.79
CA ASP A 18 -8.48 -6.09 10.85
C ASP A 18 -8.20 -7.59 10.93
N GLY A 19 -8.72 -8.39 9.99
CA GLY A 19 -8.57 -9.84 10.01
C GLY A 19 -7.12 -10.29 9.80
N PRO A 20 -6.77 -11.54 10.18
CA PRO A 20 -5.40 -12.06 10.10
C PRO A 20 -4.84 -12.14 8.67
N ARG A 21 -5.72 -12.09 7.65
CA ARG A 21 -5.34 -12.04 6.22
C ARG A 21 -5.38 -10.62 5.64
N SER A 22 -5.59 -9.59 6.48
CA SER A 22 -5.62 -8.21 6.02
C SER A 22 -4.24 -7.78 5.57
N ALA A 23 -4.14 -7.33 4.32
CA ALA A 23 -2.91 -6.81 3.72
C ALA A 23 -2.95 -5.28 3.57
N VAL A 24 -3.88 -4.58 4.23
CA VAL A 24 -4.08 -3.13 4.08
C VAL A 24 -2.84 -2.36 4.52
N LEU A 25 -2.36 -2.62 5.75
CA LEU A 25 -1.18 -1.93 6.29
C LEU A 25 0.10 -2.29 5.52
N ALA A 26 0.27 -3.57 5.17
CA ALA A 26 1.39 -4.02 4.35
C ALA A 26 1.40 -3.31 2.99
N GLN A 27 0.25 -3.15 2.33
CA GLN A 27 0.15 -2.46 1.05
C GLN A 27 0.49 -0.96 1.15
N VAL A 28 0.02 -0.27 2.18
CA VAL A 28 0.36 1.15 2.39
C VAL A 28 1.85 1.32 2.68
N SER A 29 2.41 0.47 3.54
CA SER A 29 3.84 0.46 3.86
C SER A 29 4.72 0.19 2.62
N ASN A 30 4.33 -0.80 1.82
CA ASN A 30 5.00 -1.14 0.56
C ASN A 30 4.98 0.03 -0.44
N GLY A 31 3.97 0.90 -0.40
CA GLY A 31 3.88 2.09 -1.24
C GLY A 31 5.02 3.10 -1.04
N VAL A 32 5.70 3.10 0.11
CA VAL A 32 6.93 3.91 0.31
C VAL A 32 8.07 3.34 -0.53
N HIS A 33 8.32 2.04 -0.39
CA HIS A 33 9.41 1.34 -1.08
C HIS A 33 9.26 1.41 -2.61
N VAL A 34 8.03 1.26 -3.12
CA VAL A 34 7.75 1.40 -4.56
C VAL A 34 8.09 2.81 -5.06
N ARG A 35 7.66 3.86 -4.34
CA ARG A 35 7.99 5.25 -4.74
C ARG A 35 9.49 5.52 -4.66
N MET A 36 10.17 5.01 -3.64
CA MET A 36 11.63 5.11 -3.54
C MET A 36 12.33 4.42 -4.71
N ALA A 37 11.89 3.21 -5.09
CA ALA A 37 12.44 2.49 -6.23
C ALA A 37 12.21 3.23 -7.55
N VAL A 38 11.01 3.78 -7.77
CA VAL A 38 10.69 4.60 -8.94
C VAL A 38 11.58 5.85 -9.00
N LEU A 39 11.70 6.59 -7.89
CA LEU A 39 12.54 7.77 -7.83
C LEU A 39 14.01 7.44 -8.02
N TYR A 40 14.49 6.35 -7.42
CA TYR A 40 15.86 5.88 -7.62
C TYR A 40 16.12 5.57 -9.10
N HIS A 41 15.21 4.84 -9.76
CA HIS A 41 15.35 4.52 -11.17
C HIS A 41 15.39 5.78 -12.06
N LEU A 42 14.52 6.76 -11.80
CA LEU A 42 14.43 7.97 -12.63
C LEU A 42 15.53 9.01 -12.36
N LEU A 43 16.04 9.08 -11.12
CA LEU A 43 16.94 10.15 -10.69
C LEU A 43 18.38 9.69 -10.50
N ALA A 44 18.61 8.40 -10.25
CA ALA A 44 19.91 7.84 -9.89
C ALA A 44 20.30 6.58 -10.70
N GLY A 45 19.37 6.00 -11.47
CA GLY A 45 19.64 4.88 -12.38
C GLY A 45 20.36 5.34 -13.64
N ALA A 46 21.39 4.60 -14.06
CA ALA A 46 21.98 4.78 -15.39
C ALA A 46 20.96 4.39 -16.48
N PRO A 47 20.96 5.05 -17.65
CA PRO A 47 20.14 4.59 -18.77
C PRO A 47 20.56 3.16 -19.14
N GLU A 48 19.57 2.30 -19.43
CA GLU A 48 19.80 0.97 -20.02
C GLU A 48 20.61 1.08 -21.33
#